data_AF-A0A9Q1GQ17-F1
#
_entry.id   AF-A0A9Q1GQ17-F1
#
_cell.length_a   1.000
_cell.length_b   1.000
_cell.length_c   1.000
_cell.angle_alpha   90.00
_cell.angle_beta   90.00
_cell.angle_gamma   90.00
#
_symmetry.space_group_name_H-M   'P 1'
#
loop_
_entity.id
_entity.type
_entity.pdbx_description
1 polymer ?
#
loop_
_entity_poly.entity_id
_entity_poly.type
_entity_poly.pdbx_seq_one_letter_code
_entity_poly.pdbx_strand_id
1 'polypeptide(L)'
;MTIYNLEESPDLYIVPRYYNNRFVYQMAVVTGEMNRRVIRTIDLRNDKLMVYGTEIKQSVLERLHQSLVLRPKQGVIYVNCNGACYFLIPAKGCYRPIHNAIFDWSQFGVVVPNTLNDSLRKQLEEMEQLLSSAKAEAFIAEASLEASMKEVEELKEQLSTYENEKQDREAKMEQLELLKKTVMELERQLSVSREESRNREVELQKAQDQLSSADSELEYTKKQLELSIMSLRELETQLSSCRKEKEKIEMVLQKVQDELSSVHFELDSSKAQLESSKKITKEIVEQLSASEKENQNMKAELQKLQDQILVARHELESTKAQLESSQKQVQELESQSCTCKKDHQDMELELQKMLDHLLSIDVGVKSSNQKLDQLLNSILWNELPNSTTDLPIFASVEEDDQEVPNDMGVDTS
;
A
#
# COMPACT_ATOMS: atom_id res chain seq x y z
N MET A 1 93.06 56.27 132.63
CA MET A 1 92.74 54.84 132.71
C MET A 1 91.50 54.62 131.85
N THR A 2 91.64 53.97 130.70
CA THR A 2 90.51 53.72 129.80
C THR A 2 89.83 52.43 130.21
N ILE A 3 88.49 52.37 130.18
CA ILE A 3 87.74 51.13 130.42
C ILE A 3 87.22 50.65 129.06
N TYR A 4 87.51 49.39 128.73
CA TYR A 4 87.06 48.74 127.50
C TYR A 4 86.09 47.61 127.84
N ASN A 5 84.81 47.80 127.54
CA ASN A 5 83.81 46.74 127.67
C ASN A 5 83.78 45.91 126.38
N LEU A 6 83.91 44.58 126.49
CA LEU A 6 83.90 43.70 125.31
C LEU A 6 82.49 43.20 124.94
N GLU A 7 81.47 43.61 125.67
CA GLU A 7 80.09 43.08 125.58
C GLU A 7 79.28 43.67 124.41
N GLU A 8 79.73 44.78 123.84
CA GLU A 8 78.96 45.59 122.89
C GLU A 8 79.06 45.13 121.42
N SER A 9 79.87 44.11 121.11
CA SER A 9 79.90 43.51 119.76
C SER A 9 80.47 42.08 119.73
N PRO A 10 79.77 41.09 119.14
CA PRO A 10 80.25 39.70 119.08
C PRO A 10 81.47 39.51 118.17
N ASP A 11 81.74 40.46 117.28
CA ASP A 11 82.85 40.46 116.32
C ASP A 11 84.11 41.16 116.84
N LEU A 12 84.11 41.62 118.10
CA LEU A 12 85.28 42.16 118.77
C LEU A 12 86.11 41.04 119.42
N TYR A 13 87.38 40.97 119.04
CA TYR A 13 88.34 39.97 119.54
C TYR A 13 89.51 40.64 120.25
N ILE A 14 89.93 40.06 121.37
CA ILE A 14 91.20 40.42 122.03
C ILE A 14 92.31 39.53 121.49
N VAL A 15 93.42 40.16 121.11
CA VAL A 15 94.62 39.50 120.61
C VAL A 15 95.81 39.83 121.52
N PRO A 16 96.35 38.88 122.30
CA PRO A 16 97.64 39.06 122.95
C PRO A 16 98.76 39.11 121.90
N ARG A 17 99.62 40.13 121.96
CA ARG A 17 100.82 40.23 121.12
C ARG A 17 102.04 40.47 122.01
N TYR A 18 102.98 39.53 122.01
CA TYR A 18 104.23 39.68 122.76
C TYR A 18 105.22 40.53 121.95
N TYR A 19 105.59 41.71 122.44
CA TYR A 19 106.47 42.65 121.75
C TYR A 19 107.31 43.43 122.77
N ASN A 20 108.61 43.59 122.52
CA ASN A 20 109.58 44.21 123.44
C ASN A 20 109.52 43.65 124.88
N ASN A 21 109.52 42.32 125.01
CA ASN A 21 109.46 41.60 126.29
C ASN A 21 108.25 41.93 127.19
N ARG A 22 107.14 42.38 126.60
CA ARG A 22 105.86 42.59 127.29
C ARG A 22 104.69 42.11 126.45
N PHE A 23 103.62 41.67 127.09
CA PHE A 23 102.34 41.47 126.44
C PHE A 23 101.67 42.83 126.18
N VAL A 24 101.24 43.02 124.94
CA VAL A 24 100.49 44.17 124.47
C VAL A 24 99.22 43.62 123.83
N TYR A 25 98.05 44.01 124.32
CA TYR A 25 96.79 43.44 123.87
C TYR A 25 96.22 44.32 122.75
N GLN A 26 95.64 43.72 121.72
CA GLN A 26 95.05 44.45 120.60
C GLN A 26 93.60 44.05 120.45
N MET A 27 92.72 45.04 120.46
CA MET A 27 91.31 44.89 120.14
C MET A 27 91.17 44.95 118.63
N ALA A 28 90.70 43.86 118.03
CA ALA A 28 90.59 43.71 116.59
C ALA A 28 89.18 43.22 116.21
N VAL A 29 88.63 43.78 115.13
CA VAL A 29 87.48 43.20 114.46
C VAL A 29 87.97 42.36 113.28
N VAL A 30 87.36 41.19 113.11
CA VAL A 30 87.67 40.22 112.07
C VAL A 30 86.45 40.07 111.17
N THR A 31 86.45 40.77 110.04
CA THR A 31 85.38 40.69 109.03
C THR A 31 85.77 39.70 107.93
N GLY A 32 85.42 38.42 108.11
CA GLY A 32 85.77 37.35 107.18
C GLY A 32 87.20 36.82 107.32
N GLU A 33 87.58 35.85 106.48
CA GLU A 33 88.70 34.92 106.74
C GLU A 33 90.11 35.53 106.77
N MET A 34 90.30 36.74 106.23
CA MET A 34 91.62 37.40 106.13
C MET A 34 91.65 38.88 106.55
N ASN A 35 90.50 39.56 106.65
CA ASN A 35 90.45 41.00 106.92
C ASN A 35 90.35 41.30 108.42
N ARG A 36 91.51 41.39 109.08
CA ARG A 36 91.67 41.90 110.44
C ARG A 36 91.92 43.41 110.43
N ARG A 37 91.04 44.18 111.08
CA ARG A 37 91.32 45.58 111.44
C ARG A 37 91.60 45.68 112.94
N VAL A 38 92.83 46.02 113.30
CA VAL A 38 93.14 46.43 114.69
C VAL A 38 92.47 47.78 114.93
N ILE A 39 91.53 47.82 115.87
CA ILE A 39 90.82 49.05 116.24
C ILE A 39 91.68 49.84 117.23
N ARG A 40 92.14 49.19 118.31
CA ARG A 40 92.92 49.80 119.39
C ARG A 40 93.95 48.84 119.95
N THR A 41 94.96 49.42 120.60
CA THR A 41 95.91 48.68 121.44
C THR A 41 95.59 49.01 122.90
N ILE A 42 95.44 47.97 123.73
CA ILE A 42 95.12 48.04 125.16
C ILE A 42 96.40 47.72 125.94
N ASP A 43 96.78 48.62 126.85
CA ASP A 43 97.83 48.37 127.84
C ASP A 43 97.18 48.08 129.19
N LEU A 44 97.07 46.79 129.55
CA LEU A 44 96.38 46.35 130.78
C LEU A 44 97.09 46.75 132.10
N ARG A 45 98.18 47.50 132.03
CA ARG A 45 98.75 48.21 133.20
C ARG A 45 98.10 49.58 133.42
N ASN A 46 97.62 50.20 132.36
CA ASN A 46 97.12 51.58 132.31
C ASN A 46 95.63 51.67 131.96
N ASP A 47 95.04 50.58 131.46
CA ASP A 47 93.65 50.45 131.05
C ASP A 47 92.99 49.21 131.68
N LYS A 48 91.67 49.25 131.84
CA LYS A 48 90.84 48.13 132.31
C LYS A 48 90.13 47.48 131.14
N LEU A 49 90.11 46.16 131.11
CA LEU A 49 89.31 45.37 130.20
C LEU A 49 88.18 44.70 131.00
N MET A 50 86.94 44.94 130.60
CA MET A 50 85.74 44.36 131.21
C MET A 50 85.10 43.36 130.25
N VAL A 51 84.76 42.17 130.76
CA VAL A 51 84.00 41.13 130.04
C VAL A 51 82.99 40.55 131.03
N TYR A 52 81.70 40.61 130.74
CA TYR A 52 80.67 40.09 131.66
C TYR A 52 80.53 40.96 132.93
N GLY A 53 80.84 42.26 132.85
CA GLY A 53 80.99 43.13 134.02
C GLY A 53 82.24 42.86 134.89
N THR A 54 83.09 41.90 134.52
CA THR A 54 84.27 41.47 135.29
C THR A 54 85.58 42.02 134.70
N GLU A 55 86.45 42.59 135.55
CA GLU A 55 87.75 43.12 135.16
C GLU A 55 88.78 42.01 134.88
N ILE A 56 89.15 41.82 133.61
CA ILE A 56 90.14 40.84 133.17
C ILE A 56 91.55 41.41 133.33
N LYS A 57 92.21 41.05 134.43
CA LYS A 57 93.60 41.44 134.73
C LYS A 57 94.60 40.80 133.76
N GLN A 58 95.71 41.49 133.46
CA GLN A 58 96.79 40.99 132.61
C GLN A 58 97.23 39.56 132.94
N SER A 59 97.40 39.24 134.23
CA SER A 59 97.81 37.92 134.71
C SER A 59 96.83 36.78 134.37
N VAL A 60 95.56 37.08 134.08
CA VAL A 60 94.57 36.10 133.62
C VAL A 60 94.86 35.71 132.17
N LEU A 61 95.06 36.70 131.29
CA LEU A 61 95.35 36.46 129.88
C LEU A 61 96.78 35.93 129.64
N GLU A 62 97.74 36.29 130.50
CA GLU A 62 99.07 35.68 130.49
C GLU A 62 99.03 34.19 130.85
N ARG A 63 98.26 33.80 131.89
CA ARG A 63 98.02 32.38 132.20
C ARG A 63 97.34 31.67 131.03
N LEU A 64 96.31 32.25 130.43
CA LEU A 64 95.66 31.67 129.24
C LEU A 64 96.66 31.41 128.10
N HIS A 65 97.49 32.39 127.78
CA HIS A 65 98.53 32.25 126.76
C HIS A 65 99.59 31.19 127.13
N GLN A 66 99.89 30.99 128.41
CA GLN A 66 100.83 29.95 128.87
C GLN A 66 100.19 28.54 128.91
N SER A 67 98.92 28.43 129.26
CA SER A 67 98.18 27.16 129.31
C SER A 67 97.86 26.59 127.93
N LEU A 68 97.75 27.44 126.90
CA LEU A 68 97.54 27.01 125.52
C LEU A 68 98.87 26.55 124.91
N VAL A 69 99.12 25.23 124.94
CA VAL A 69 100.34 24.57 124.43
C VAL A 69 100.42 24.59 122.89
N LEU A 70 100.59 25.77 122.31
CA LEU A 70 100.73 25.98 120.88
C LEU A 70 102.19 25.77 120.41
N ARG A 71 102.57 24.50 120.23
CA ARG A 71 103.79 24.13 119.50
C ARG A 71 103.50 24.06 117.98
N PRO A 72 104.22 24.76 117.08
CA PRO A 72 105.28 25.75 117.31
C PRO A 72 104.90 27.19 116.87
N LYS A 73 104.90 28.12 117.84
CA LYS A 73 105.38 29.53 117.73
C LYS A 73 104.81 30.51 116.68
N GLN A 74 103.89 30.13 115.79
CA GLN A 74 103.39 31.04 114.74
C GLN A 74 101.88 31.33 114.78
N GLY A 75 101.10 30.64 115.60
CA GLY A 75 99.66 30.88 115.73
C GLY A 75 99.32 32.11 116.58
N VAL A 76 98.27 32.84 116.21
CA VAL A 76 97.68 33.93 117.01
C VAL A 76 96.28 33.52 117.47
N ILE A 77 96.02 33.62 118.77
CA ILE A 77 94.72 33.33 119.39
C ILE A 77 93.88 34.61 119.42
N TYR A 78 92.61 34.48 119.08
CA TYR A 78 91.57 35.50 119.19
C TYR A 78 90.51 34.95 120.15
N VAL A 79 90.11 35.72 121.16
CA VAL A 79 89.01 35.38 122.05
C VAL A 79 87.99 36.52 122.03
N ASN A 80 86.73 36.21 121.80
CA ASN A 80 85.63 37.18 121.91
C ASN A 80 84.94 37.10 123.29
N CYS A 81 83.97 37.99 123.53
CA CYS A 81 83.21 38.05 124.79
C CYS A 81 82.55 36.71 125.14
N ASN A 82 81.98 36.02 124.16
CA ASN A 82 81.31 34.72 124.33
C ASN A 82 82.29 33.56 124.64
N GLY A 83 83.60 33.81 124.73
CA GLY A 83 84.61 32.79 124.99
C GLY A 83 84.97 31.95 123.76
N ALA A 84 84.51 32.30 122.56
CA ALA A 84 84.89 31.57 121.36
C ALA A 84 86.36 31.86 121.00
N CYS A 85 87.20 30.81 121.06
CA CYS A 85 88.60 30.87 120.66
C CYS A 85 88.77 30.57 119.16
N TYR A 86 89.40 31.48 118.43
CA TYR A 86 89.80 31.29 117.03
C TYR A 86 91.33 31.28 116.91
N PHE A 87 91.86 30.40 116.06
CA PHE A 87 93.30 30.22 115.86
C PHE A 87 93.68 30.64 114.44
N LEU A 88 94.38 31.77 114.30
CA LEU A 88 94.97 32.17 113.03
C LEU A 88 96.33 31.52 112.88
N ILE A 89 96.48 30.65 111.87
CA ILE A 89 97.76 30.05 111.48
C ILE A 89 98.23 30.74 110.19
N PRO A 90 99.36 31.48 110.21
CA PRO A 90 99.93 32.08 109.02
C PRO A 90 100.14 31.04 107.91
N ALA A 91 99.91 31.46 106.66
CA ALA A 91 99.90 30.62 105.46
C ALA A 91 98.73 29.64 105.28
N LYS A 92 97.78 29.50 106.23
CA LYS A 92 96.53 28.75 105.98
C LYS A 92 95.23 29.54 106.20
N GLY A 93 95.25 30.62 106.97
CA GLY A 93 94.07 31.48 107.19
C GLY A 93 93.42 31.29 108.56
N CYS A 94 92.31 32.00 108.77
CA CYS A 94 91.64 32.06 110.09
C CYS A 94 90.59 30.95 110.22
N TYR A 95 91.01 29.75 110.65
CA TYR A 95 90.07 28.66 110.89
C TYR A 95 89.35 28.84 112.22
N ARG A 96 88.03 28.84 112.16
CA ARG A 96 87.20 28.44 113.30
C ARG A 96 87.53 26.97 113.60
N PRO A 97 87.95 26.60 114.82
CA PRO A 97 88.19 25.19 115.13
C PRO A 97 86.91 24.40 114.87
N ILE A 98 87.04 23.27 114.16
CA ILE A 98 85.90 22.47 113.66
C ILE A 98 85.06 21.87 114.81
N HIS A 99 85.57 21.92 116.04
CA HIS A 99 84.80 21.69 117.26
C HIS A 99 84.90 22.96 118.13
N ASN A 100 83.77 23.41 118.67
CA ASN A 100 83.67 24.64 119.46
C ASN A 100 84.49 24.53 120.76
N ALA A 101 85.75 24.95 120.73
CA ALA A 101 86.54 25.24 121.92
C ALA A 101 86.01 26.54 122.56
N ILE A 102 84.88 26.43 123.24
CA ILE A 102 84.32 27.50 124.08
C ILE A 102 85.23 27.58 125.32
N PHE A 103 85.96 28.68 125.42
CA PHE A 103 86.71 29.02 126.60
C PHE A 103 85.74 29.45 127.70
N ASP A 104 85.56 28.56 128.67
CA ASP A 104 84.69 28.83 129.81
C ASP A 104 85.30 29.88 130.74
N TRP A 105 84.79 31.12 130.65
CA TRP A 105 85.18 32.22 131.51
C TRP A 105 84.81 32.00 133.00
N SER A 106 83.99 30.99 133.34
CA SER A 106 83.59 30.70 134.73
C SER A 106 84.79 30.45 135.64
N GLN A 107 85.84 29.78 135.13
CA GLN A 107 87.08 29.50 135.86
C GLN A 107 87.88 30.76 136.25
N PHE A 108 87.49 31.92 135.71
CA PHE A 108 88.14 33.21 135.94
C PHE A 108 87.25 34.21 136.69
N GLY A 109 86.11 33.74 137.23
CA GLY A 109 85.19 34.55 138.05
C GLY A 109 84.19 35.37 137.25
N VAL A 110 83.95 35.04 135.98
CA VAL A 110 82.89 35.67 135.18
C VAL A 110 81.62 34.83 135.29
N VAL A 111 80.58 35.39 135.91
CA VAL A 111 79.28 34.72 136.08
C VAL A 111 78.31 35.26 135.03
N VAL A 112 78.04 34.49 133.98
CA VAL A 112 77.03 34.85 132.96
C VAL A 112 75.63 34.60 133.55
N PRO A 113 74.75 35.60 133.66
CA PRO A 113 73.42 35.43 134.26
C PRO A 113 72.51 34.58 133.37
N ASN A 114 72.38 33.30 133.69
CA ASN A 114 71.55 32.36 132.94
C ASN A 114 70.12 32.32 133.53
N THR A 115 69.36 33.41 133.34
CA THR A 115 67.96 33.48 133.77
C THR A 115 67.04 33.02 132.64
N LEU A 116 66.72 31.72 132.62
CA LEU A 116 65.52 31.22 131.95
C LEU A 116 64.30 31.95 132.50
N ASN A 117 63.34 32.23 131.61
CA ASN A 117 62.03 32.77 131.97
C ASN A 117 60.97 31.98 131.20
N ASP A 118 59.96 31.45 131.87
CA ASP A 118 59.09 30.37 131.37
C ASP A 118 58.20 30.74 130.16
N SER A 119 58.22 32.01 129.73
CA SER A 119 57.51 32.50 128.55
C SER A 119 57.98 31.87 127.22
N LEU A 120 59.26 31.52 127.09
CA LEU A 120 59.82 31.01 125.82
C LEU A 120 59.50 29.54 125.57
N ARG A 121 59.31 28.71 126.61
CA ARG A 121 58.90 27.31 126.43
C ARG A 121 57.48 27.23 125.88
N LYS A 122 56.60 28.12 126.34
CA LYS A 122 55.22 28.22 125.85
C LYS A 122 55.14 28.71 124.40
N GLN A 123 55.98 29.67 124.02
CA GLN A 123 56.09 30.12 122.62
C GLN A 123 56.66 29.03 121.68
N LEU A 124 57.49 28.12 122.19
CA LEU A 124 58.00 26.99 121.41
C LEU A 124 56.89 25.94 121.16
N GLU A 125 56.11 25.62 122.19
CA GLU A 125 54.92 24.75 122.06
C GLU A 125 53.86 25.38 121.14
N GLU A 126 53.61 26.69 121.25
CA GLU A 126 52.73 27.43 120.32
C GLU A 126 53.27 27.41 118.88
N MET A 127 54.59 27.51 118.67
CA MET A 127 55.21 27.40 117.34
C MET A 127 55.16 25.99 116.76
N GLU A 128 55.35 24.93 117.55
CA GLU A 128 55.16 23.54 117.08
C GLU A 128 53.69 23.22 116.80
N GLN A 129 52.76 23.82 117.55
CA GLN A 129 51.33 23.72 117.31
C GLN A 129 50.91 24.49 116.05
N LEU A 130 51.46 25.69 115.81
CA LEU A 130 51.28 26.44 114.57
C LEU A 130 51.92 25.74 113.36
N LEU A 131 53.08 25.10 113.52
CA LEU A 131 53.72 24.35 112.44
C LEU A 131 52.97 23.05 112.13
N SER A 132 52.36 22.41 113.15
CA SER A 132 51.43 21.30 112.94
C SER A 132 50.12 21.75 112.27
N SER A 133 49.58 22.93 112.64
CA SER A 133 48.42 23.56 111.97
C SER A 133 48.75 23.87 110.51
N ALA A 134 49.85 24.58 110.25
CA ALA A 134 50.29 24.94 108.90
C ALA A 134 50.61 23.69 108.04
N LYS A 135 51.10 22.60 108.64
CA LYS A 135 51.31 21.33 107.93
C LYS A 135 49.99 20.60 107.64
N ALA A 136 49.01 20.68 108.52
CA ALA A 136 47.66 20.18 108.27
C ALA A 136 46.94 21.03 107.21
N GLU A 137 47.05 22.36 107.26
CA GLU A 137 46.55 23.31 106.26
C GLU A 137 47.22 23.11 104.90
N ALA A 138 48.54 22.86 104.86
CA ALA A 138 49.24 22.49 103.63
C ALA A 138 48.73 21.16 103.06
N PHE A 139 48.46 20.16 103.90
CA PHE A 139 47.88 18.88 103.45
C PHE A 139 46.43 19.03 102.97
N ILE A 140 45.64 19.92 103.59
CA ILE A 140 44.30 20.28 103.14
C ILE A 140 44.36 21.07 101.81
N ALA A 141 45.33 21.97 101.65
CA ALA A 141 45.54 22.72 100.42
C ALA A 141 46.05 21.84 99.28
N GLU A 142 46.93 20.88 99.56
CA GLU A 142 47.40 19.87 98.59
C GLU A 142 46.25 18.94 98.17
N ALA A 143 45.44 18.46 99.12
CA ALA A 143 44.22 17.71 98.80
C ALA A 143 43.19 18.54 98.01
N SER A 144 43.05 19.84 98.31
CA SER A 144 42.17 20.75 97.58
C SER A 144 42.71 21.07 96.18
N LEU A 145 44.03 21.13 95.98
CA LEU A 145 44.66 21.32 94.69
C LEU A 145 44.51 20.06 93.83
N GLU A 146 44.74 18.87 94.40
CA GLU A 146 44.52 17.58 93.73
C GLU A 146 43.05 17.39 93.34
N ALA A 147 42.11 17.78 94.20
CA ALA A 147 40.69 17.82 93.88
C ALA A 147 40.39 18.77 92.70
N SER A 148 40.92 19.99 92.74
CA SER A 148 40.74 20.96 91.65
C SER A 148 41.41 20.53 90.34
N MET A 149 42.55 19.85 90.39
CA MET A 149 43.20 19.26 89.22
C MET A 149 42.35 18.14 88.61
N LYS A 150 41.69 17.32 89.44
CA LYS A 150 40.70 16.34 88.99
C LYS A 150 39.49 16.99 88.33
N GLU A 151 38.92 18.03 88.93
CA GLU A 151 37.81 18.79 88.35
C GLU A 151 38.21 19.41 87.00
N VAL A 152 39.43 19.95 86.88
CA VAL A 152 39.95 20.49 85.62
C VAL A 152 40.12 19.40 84.55
N GLU A 153 40.57 18.20 84.90
CA GLU A 153 40.70 17.11 83.93
C GLU A 153 39.33 16.56 83.50
N GLU A 154 38.38 16.42 84.44
CA GLU A 154 37.00 16.05 84.14
C GLU A 154 36.33 17.10 83.23
N LEU A 155 36.55 18.39 83.48
CA LEU A 155 36.07 19.47 82.61
C LEU A 155 36.73 19.46 81.22
N LYS A 156 38.00 19.05 81.07
CA LYS A 156 38.63 18.85 79.76
C LYS A 156 38.00 17.68 79.00
N GLU A 157 37.72 16.57 79.67
CA GLU A 157 37.02 15.43 79.06
C GLU A 157 35.60 15.81 78.63
N GLN A 158 34.88 16.58 79.46
CA GLN A 158 33.56 17.13 79.11
C GLN A 158 33.62 18.11 77.93
N LEU A 159 34.64 18.98 77.85
CA LEU A 159 34.83 19.86 76.70
C LEU A 159 35.21 19.10 75.42
N SER A 160 36.03 18.06 75.54
CA SER A 160 36.42 17.19 74.41
C SER A 160 35.21 16.43 73.87
N THR A 161 34.39 15.83 74.74
CA THR A 161 33.14 15.16 74.32
C THR A 161 32.15 16.15 73.71
N TYR A 162 31.96 17.33 74.30
CA TYR A 162 31.09 18.38 73.76
C TYR A 162 31.51 18.86 72.35
N GLU A 163 32.80 19.10 72.11
CA GLU A 163 33.29 19.54 70.80
C GLU A 163 33.16 18.44 69.74
N ASN A 164 33.39 17.17 70.11
CA ASN A 164 33.12 16.02 69.23
C ASN A 164 31.63 15.90 68.88
N GLU A 165 30.72 16.04 69.86
CA GLU A 165 29.28 16.06 69.60
C GLU A 165 28.84 17.25 68.74
N LYS A 166 29.50 18.42 68.90
CA LYS A 166 29.23 19.61 68.08
C LYS A 166 29.61 19.35 66.63
N GLN A 167 30.80 18.79 66.37
CA GLN A 167 31.23 18.41 65.02
C GLN A 167 30.31 17.35 64.39
N ASP A 168 29.85 16.36 65.16
CA ASP A 168 28.86 15.37 64.71
C ASP A 168 27.50 16.02 64.36
N ARG A 169 27.03 17.00 65.15
CA ARG A 169 25.82 17.79 64.81
C ARG A 169 26.00 18.62 63.55
N GLU A 170 27.16 19.26 63.36
CA GLU A 170 27.48 20.04 62.16
C GLU A 170 27.50 19.15 60.91
N ALA A 171 28.19 18.00 60.96
CA ALA A 171 28.20 17.02 59.86
C ALA A 171 26.80 16.46 59.54
N LYS A 172 25.97 16.20 60.56
CA LYS A 172 24.56 15.81 60.38
C LYS A 172 23.72 16.92 59.75
N MET A 173 24.01 18.19 60.05
CA MET A 173 23.31 19.33 59.46
C MET A 173 23.64 19.48 57.97
N GLU A 174 24.91 19.31 57.58
CA GLU A 174 25.33 19.28 56.17
C GLU A 174 24.68 18.13 55.39
N GLN A 175 24.67 16.92 55.97
CA GLN A 175 23.98 15.76 55.37
C GLN A 175 22.48 16.02 55.19
N LEU A 176 21.83 16.65 56.17
CA LEU A 176 20.41 17.01 56.09
C LEU A 176 20.15 18.09 55.03
N GLU A 177 21.06 19.04 54.83
CA GLU A 177 20.94 20.03 53.76
C GLU A 177 21.14 19.40 52.36
N LEU A 178 22.11 18.48 52.23
CA LEU A 178 22.30 17.71 50.99
C LEU A 178 21.04 16.87 50.68
N LEU A 179 20.48 16.19 51.69
CA LEU A 179 19.25 15.40 51.54
C LEU A 179 18.04 16.27 51.14
N LYS A 180 17.92 17.50 51.67
CA LYS A 180 16.88 18.44 51.23
C LYS A 180 17.05 18.82 49.74
N LYS A 181 18.28 19.04 49.28
CA LYS A 181 18.58 19.34 47.87
C LYS A 181 18.23 18.17 46.95
N THR A 182 18.55 16.93 47.33
CA THR A 182 18.19 15.76 46.52
C THR A 182 16.68 15.48 46.51
N VAL A 183 15.97 15.69 47.63
CA VAL A 183 14.50 15.59 47.66
C VAL A 183 13.84 16.61 46.73
N MET A 184 14.23 17.89 46.79
CA MET A 184 13.67 18.93 45.89
C MET A 184 13.91 18.62 44.40
N GLU A 185 15.08 18.08 44.05
CA GLU A 185 15.37 17.70 42.66
C GLU A 185 14.57 16.47 42.22
N LEU A 186 14.36 15.47 43.10
CA LEU A 186 13.49 14.33 42.82
C LEU A 186 12.02 14.74 42.67
N GLU A 187 11.51 15.65 43.50
CA GLU A 187 10.16 16.22 43.38
C GLU A 187 9.98 16.95 42.03
N ARG A 188 10.99 17.71 41.60
CA ARG A 188 11.02 18.39 40.30
C ARG A 188 10.97 17.38 39.15
N GLN A 189 11.81 16.35 39.18
CA GLN A 189 11.84 15.29 38.15
C GLN A 189 10.51 14.53 38.10
N LEU A 190 9.93 14.21 39.26
CA LEU A 190 8.65 13.51 39.37
C LEU A 190 7.49 14.38 38.84
N SER A 191 7.52 15.70 39.06
CA SER A 191 6.56 16.63 38.46
C SER A 191 6.66 16.67 36.93
N VAL A 192 7.87 16.70 36.37
CA VAL A 192 8.07 16.64 34.90
C VAL A 192 7.57 15.31 34.34
N SER A 193 7.93 14.18 34.97
CA SER A 193 7.51 12.84 34.55
C SER A 193 5.99 12.63 34.58
N ARG A 194 5.30 13.22 35.57
CA ARG A 194 3.81 13.24 35.63
C ARG A 194 3.22 14.01 34.45
N GLU A 195 3.76 15.19 34.14
CA GLU A 195 3.25 16.03 33.05
C GLU A 195 3.50 15.38 31.68
N GLU A 196 4.67 14.79 31.46
CA GLU A 196 4.92 14.00 30.24
C GLU A 196 3.96 12.80 30.12
N SER A 197 3.67 12.12 31.23
CA SER A 197 2.72 10.98 31.24
C SER A 197 1.32 11.44 30.88
N ARG A 198 0.86 12.57 31.43
CA ARG A 198 -0.42 13.20 31.10
C ARG A 198 -0.51 13.59 29.62
N ASN A 199 0.57 14.13 29.06
CA ASN A 199 0.63 14.50 27.64
C ASN A 199 0.58 13.25 26.73
N ARG A 200 1.30 12.17 27.06
CA ARG A 200 1.21 10.89 26.34
C ARG A 200 -0.19 10.27 26.40
N GLU A 201 -0.89 10.40 27.53
CA GLU A 201 -2.28 9.93 27.69
C GLU A 201 -3.25 10.69 26.77
N VAL A 202 -3.09 12.02 26.65
CA VAL A 202 -3.86 12.85 25.70
C VAL A 202 -3.55 12.49 24.23
N GLU A 203 -2.28 12.25 23.89
CA GLU A 203 -1.90 11.80 22.55
C GLU A 203 -2.47 10.41 22.22
N LEU A 204 -2.45 9.49 23.17
CA LEU A 204 -3.01 8.14 23.03
C LEU A 204 -4.54 8.19 22.82
N GLN A 205 -5.26 8.99 23.61
CA GLN A 205 -6.71 9.18 23.41
C GLN A 205 -7.00 9.75 22.02
N LYS A 206 -6.25 10.77 21.58
CA LYS A 206 -6.41 11.35 20.24
C LYS A 206 -6.15 10.33 19.13
N ALA A 207 -5.13 9.47 19.29
CA ALA A 207 -4.85 8.39 18.33
C ALA A 207 -5.98 7.33 18.32
N GLN A 208 -6.57 7.03 19.48
CA GLN A 208 -7.70 6.10 19.60
C GLN A 208 -8.99 6.66 18.98
N ASP A 209 -9.25 7.96 19.14
CA ASP A 209 -10.37 8.65 18.48
C ASP A 209 -10.19 8.65 16.94
N GLN A 210 -8.97 8.90 16.46
CA GLN A 210 -8.62 8.83 15.04
C GLN A 210 -8.78 7.42 14.47
N LEU A 211 -8.34 6.38 15.20
CA LEU A 211 -8.52 4.99 14.81
C LEU A 211 -10.01 4.63 14.70
N SER A 212 -10.83 5.03 15.68
CA SER A 212 -12.27 4.81 15.68
C SER A 212 -12.99 5.50 14.51
N SER A 213 -12.52 6.69 14.11
CA SER A 213 -13.00 7.38 12.92
C SER A 213 -12.63 6.64 11.64
N ALA A 214 -11.38 6.19 11.52
CA ALA A 214 -10.90 5.44 10.35
C ALA A 214 -11.62 4.09 10.18
N ASP A 215 -11.87 3.36 11.27
CA ASP A 215 -12.65 2.12 11.25
C ASP A 215 -14.11 2.36 10.79
N SER A 216 -14.70 3.49 11.20
CA SER A 216 -16.05 3.89 10.78
C SER A 216 -16.12 4.22 9.28
N GLU A 217 -15.11 4.92 8.75
CA GLU A 217 -14.96 5.20 7.31
C GLU A 217 -14.68 3.92 6.50
N LEU A 218 -13.90 2.98 7.05
CA LEU A 218 -13.63 1.68 6.44
C LEU A 218 -14.90 0.82 6.32
N GLU A 219 -15.70 0.73 7.38
CA GLU A 219 -16.99 0.01 7.32
C GLU A 219 -18.02 0.70 6.41
N TYR A 220 -17.99 2.04 6.29
CA TYR A 220 -18.83 2.76 5.33
C TYR A 220 -18.42 2.46 3.87
N THR A 221 -17.12 2.57 3.55
CA THR A 221 -16.60 2.30 2.20
C THR A 221 -16.77 0.83 1.79
N LYS A 222 -16.62 -0.11 2.73
CA LYS A 222 -16.91 -1.54 2.54
C LYS A 222 -18.38 -1.79 2.16
N LYS A 223 -19.34 -1.14 2.81
CA LYS A 223 -20.78 -1.22 2.45
C LYS A 223 -21.06 -0.63 1.07
N GLN A 224 -20.42 0.50 0.72
CA GLN A 224 -20.53 1.09 -0.62
C GLN A 224 -19.96 0.16 -1.72
N LEU A 225 -18.85 -0.53 -1.43
CA LEU A 225 -18.27 -1.54 -2.32
C LEU A 225 -19.20 -2.75 -2.49
N GLU A 226 -19.81 -3.24 -1.41
CA GLU A 226 -20.77 -4.35 -1.46
C GLU A 226 -22.01 -4.01 -2.31
N LEU A 227 -22.59 -2.82 -2.12
CA LEU A 227 -23.67 -2.30 -2.96
C LEU A 227 -23.26 -2.19 -4.43
N SER A 228 -22.04 -1.73 -4.70
CA SER A 228 -21.49 -1.64 -6.07
C SER A 228 -21.34 -3.02 -6.72
N ILE A 229 -20.88 -4.02 -5.97
CA ILE A 229 -20.77 -5.41 -6.44
C ILE A 229 -22.16 -6.01 -6.73
N MET A 230 -23.16 -5.72 -5.90
CA MET A 230 -24.54 -6.15 -6.18
C MET A 230 -25.09 -5.51 -7.46
N SER A 231 -24.87 -4.20 -7.65
CA SER A 231 -25.29 -3.50 -8.87
C SER A 231 -24.59 -4.00 -10.13
N LEU A 232 -23.32 -4.41 -10.04
CA LEU A 232 -22.59 -5.00 -11.16
C LEU A 232 -23.16 -6.37 -11.55
N ARG A 233 -23.46 -7.24 -10.56
CA ARG A 233 -24.10 -8.54 -10.83
C ARG A 233 -25.47 -8.39 -11.49
N GLU A 234 -26.26 -7.41 -11.05
CA GLU A 234 -27.57 -7.08 -11.67
C GLU A 234 -27.40 -6.64 -13.14
N LEU A 235 -26.40 -5.80 -13.44
CA LEU A 235 -26.10 -5.42 -14.83
C LEU A 235 -25.60 -6.61 -15.67
N GLU A 236 -24.81 -7.52 -15.10
CA GLU A 236 -24.37 -8.75 -15.77
C GLU A 236 -25.53 -9.68 -16.13
N THR A 237 -26.52 -9.85 -15.24
CA THR A 237 -27.71 -10.68 -15.51
C THR A 237 -28.59 -10.04 -16.59
N GLN A 238 -28.78 -8.71 -16.55
CA GLN A 238 -29.51 -7.96 -17.58
C GLN A 238 -28.82 -8.05 -18.95
N LEU A 239 -27.49 -7.89 -19.01
CA LEU A 239 -26.71 -8.04 -20.24
C LEU A 239 -26.79 -9.48 -20.79
N SER A 240 -26.74 -10.49 -19.93
CA SER A 240 -26.94 -11.89 -20.31
C SER A 240 -28.34 -12.14 -20.90
N SER A 241 -29.38 -11.53 -20.33
CA SER A 241 -30.74 -11.59 -20.85
C SER A 241 -30.86 -10.94 -22.23
N CYS A 242 -30.36 -9.70 -22.37
CA CYS A 242 -30.34 -8.95 -23.62
C CYS A 242 -29.59 -9.70 -24.74
N ARG A 243 -28.48 -10.37 -24.42
CA ARG A 243 -27.76 -11.22 -25.39
C ARG A 243 -28.63 -12.37 -25.91
N LYS A 244 -29.31 -13.09 -25.02
CA LYS A 244 -30.22 -14.20 -25.39
C LYS A 244 -31.43 -13.71 -26.19
N GLU A 245 -31.91 -12.50 -25.92
CA GLU A 245 -32.98 -11.88 -26.70
C GLU A 245 -32.49 -11.50 -28.11
N LYS A 246 -31.31 -10.90 -28.22
CA LYS A 246 -30.65 -10.64 -29.51
C LYS A 246 -30.50 -11.93 -30.33
N GLU A 247 -29.96 -13.01 -29.74
CA GLU A 247 -29.80 -14.31 -30.41
C GLU A 247 -31.13 -14.87 -30.92
N LYS A 248 -32.24 -14.70 -30.17
CA LYS A 248 -33.59 -15.08 -30.63
C LYS A 248 -34.05 -14.23 -31.81
N ILE A 249 -33.82 -12.92 -31.78
CA ILE A 249 -34.19 -12.00 -32.86
C ILE A 249 -33.41 -12.34 -34.13
N GLU A 250 -32.11 -12.62 -34.03
CA GLU A 250 -31.27 -13.05 -35.15
C GLU A 250 -31.78 -14.37 -35.77
N MET A 251 -32.16 -15.37 -34.96
CA MET A 251 -32.78 -16.61 -35.45
C MET A 251 -34.14 -16.37 -36.15
N VAL A 252 -34.96 -15.44 -35.65
CA VAL A 252 -36.25 -15.09 -36.28
C VAL A 252 -36.02 -14.36 -37.60
N LEU A 253 -35.06 -13.42 -37.65
CA LEU A 253 -34.72 -12.67 -38.85
C LEU A 253 -34.21 -13.61 -39.96
N GLN A 254 -33.35 -14.58 -39.62
CA GLN A 254 -32.90 -15.59 -40.58
C GLN A 254 -34.07 -16.40 -41.15
N LYS A 255 -34.99 -16.87 -40.31
CA LYS A 255 -36.19 -17.61 -40.79
C LYS A 255 -37.05 -16.77 -41.72
N VAL A 256 -37.30 -15.50 -41.39
CA VAL A 256 -38.07 -14.58 -42.25
C VAL A 256 -37.35 -14.35 -43.58
N GLN A 257 -36.01 -14.29 -43.58
CA GLN A 257 -35.21 -14.16 -44.81
C GLN A 257 -35.27 -15.44 -45.67
N ASP A 258 -35.25 -16.62 -45.06
CA ASP A 258 -35.39 -17.91 -45.75
C ASP A 258 -36.82 -18.05 -46.34
N GLU A 259 -37.86 -17.71 -45.57
CA GLU A 259 -39.26 -17.68 -46.01
C GLU A 259 -39.48 -16.70 -47.18
N LEU A 260 -38.95 -15.47 -47.07
CA LEU A 260 -39.03 -14.47 -48.14
C LEU A 260 -38.34 -14.96 -49.43
N SER A 261 -37.21 -15.67 -49.30
CA SER A 261 -36.50 -16.28 -50.43
C SER A 261 -37.33 -17.39 -51.10
N SER A 262 -38.04 -18.21 -50.31
CA SER A 262 -38.99 -19.22 -50.82
C SER A 262 -40.15 -18.57 -51.58
N VAL A 263 -40.80 -17.56 -50.99
CA VAL A 263 -41.90 -16.82 -51.63
C VAL A 263 -41.46 -16.13 -52.92
N HIS A 264 -40.23 -15.61 -52.98
CA HIS A 264 -39.69 -15.02 -54.20
C HIS A 264 -39.52 -16.05 -55.32
N PHE A 265 -39.02 -17.26 -55.00
CA PHE A 265 -38.90 -18.36 -55.95
C PHE A 265 -40.27 -18.87 -56.44
N GLU A 266 -41.25 -18.99 -55.56
CA GLU A 266 -42.64 -19.34 -55.92
C GLU A 266 -43.30 -18.29 -56.82
N LEU A 267 -43.04 -17.00 -56.57
CA LEU A 267 -43.53 -15.89 -57.39
C LEU A 267 -42.92 -15.92 -58.80
N ASP A 268 -41.60 -16.11 -58.93
CA ASP A 268 -40.94 -16.21 -60.22
C ASP A 268 -41.37 -17.45 -61.01
N SER A 269 -41.56 -18.59 -60.34
CA SER A 269 -42.14 -19.80 -60.93
C SER A 269 -43.55 -19.55 -61.46
N SER A 270 -44.41 -18.93 -60.65
CA SER A 270 -45.78 -18.57 -61.03
C SER A 270 -45.82 -17.58 -62.21
N LYS A 271 -44.89 -16.62 -62.25
CA LYS A 271 -44.73 -15.66 -63.33
C LYS A 271 -44.29 -16.33 -64.65
N ALA A 272 -43.38 -17.30 -64.58
CA ALA A 272 -42.98 -18.10 -65.75
C ALA A 272 -44.13 -18.98 -66.27
N GLN A 273 -44.92 -19.60 -65.38
CA GLN A 273 -46.12 -20.35 -65.75
C GLN A 273 -47.17 -19.46 -66.41
N LEU A 274 -47.42 -18.25 -65.87
CA LEU A 274 -48.34 -17.28 -66.45
C LEU A 274 -47.91 -16.86 -67.86
N GLU A 275 -46.62 -16.59 -68.09
CA GLU A 275 -46.12 -16.20 -69.41
C GLU A 275 -46.20 -17.34 -70.43
N SER A 276 -45.93 -18.58 -70.00
CA SER A 276 -46.17 -19.79 -70.81
C SER A 276 -47.64 -19.93 -71.18
N SER A 277 -48.56 -19.75 -70.22
CA SER A 277 -50.00 -19.80 -70.44
C SER A 277 -50.47 -18.74 -71.45
N LYS A 278 -49.98 -17.49 -71.35
CA LYS A 278 -50.26 -16.44 -72.35
C LYS A 278 -49.82 -16.83 -73.75
N LYS A 279 -48.64 -17.44 -73.90
CA LYS A 279 -48.11 -17.91 -75.20
C LYS A 279 -49.05 -18.96 -75.80
N ILE A 280 -49.44 -19.96 -75.01
CA ILE A 280 -50.41 -21.00 -75.43
C ILE A 280 -51.76 -20.38 -75.82
N THR A 281 -52.28 -19.43 -75.02
CA THR A 281 -53.52 -18.71 -75.36
C THR A 281 -53.40 -17.96 -76.69
N LYS A 282 -52.26 -17.31 -76.98
CA LYS A 282 -52.03 -16.63 -78.26
C LYS A 282 -52.01 -17.62 -79.42
N GLU A 283 -51.31 -18.75 -79.28
CA GLU A 283 -51.26 -19.82 -80.30
C GLU A 283 -52.65 -20.41 -80.58
N ILE A 284 -53.47 -20.62 -79.55
CA ILE A 284 -54.87 -21.08 -79.70
C ILE A 284 -55.73 -20.03 -80.43
N VAL A 285 -55.58 -18.74 -80.12
CA VAL A 285 -56.31 -17.65 -80.81
C VAL A 285 -55.90 -17.58 -82.30
N GLU A 286 -54.62 -17.73 -82.61
CA GLU A 286 -54.13 -17.78 -83.99
C GLU A 286 -54.68 -19.01 -84.75
N GLN A 287 -54.70 -20.19 -84.12
CA GLN A 287 -55.30 -21.40 -84.70
C GLN A 287 -56.81 -21.27 -84.93
N LEU A 288 -57.55 -20.69 -83.97
CA LEU A 288 -58.98 -20.42 -84.12
C LEU A 288 -59.26 -19.47 -85.29
N SER A 289 -58.48 -18.39 -85.43
CA SER A 289 -58.64 -17.45 -86.54
C SER A 289 -58.32 -18.09 -87.89
N ALA A 290 -57.32 -18.97 -87.96
CA ALA A 290 -57.02 -19.75 -89.17
C ALA A 290 -58.17 -20.71 -89.52
N SER A 291 -58.70 -21.45 -88.55
CA SER A 291 -59.82 -22.38 -88.74
C SER A 291 -61.13 -21.68 -89.11
N GLU A 292 -61.40 -20.50 -88.54
CA GLU A 292 -62.55 -19.67 -88.93
C GLU A 292 -62.46 -19.23 -90.39
N LYS A 293 -61.27 -18.79 -90.84
CA LYS A 293 -61.01 -18.44 -92.24
C LYS A 293 -61.14 -19.63 -93.18
N GLU A 294 -60.66 -20.81 -92.78
CA GLU A 294 -60.82 -22.04 -93.54
C GLU A 294 -62.31 -22.43 -93.69
N ASN A 295 -63.08 -22.33 -92.60
CA ASN A 295 -64.53 -22.57 -92.61
C ASN A 295 -65.29 -21.57 -93.50
N GLN A 296 -64.89 -20.28 -93.49
CA GLN A 296 -65.41 -19.27 -94.42
C GLN A 296 -65.11 -19.62 -95.88
N ASN A 297 -63.89 -20.12 -96.18
CA ASN A 297 -63.53 -20.58 -97.53
C ASN A 297 -64.36 -21.80 -97.95
N MET A 298 -64.45 -22.85 -97.11
CA MET A 298 -65.27 -24.04 -97.37
C MET A 298 -66.73 -23.68 -97.61
N LYS A 299 -67.29 -22.72 -96.84
CA LYS A 299 -68.65 -22.22 -97.05
C LYS A 299 -68.83 -21.52 -98.39
N ALA A 300 -67.83 -20.76 -98.85
CA ALA A 300 -67.85 -20.12 -100.16
C ALA A 300 -67.71 -21.14 -101.31
N GLU A 301 -66.92 -22.21 -101.14
CA GLU A 301 -66.82 -23.32 -102.09
C GLU A 301 -68.11 -24.14 -102.16
N LEU A 302 -68.74 -24.43 -101.01
CA LEU A 302 -70.06 -25.07 -100.96
C LEU A 302 -71.13 -24.25 -101.69
N GLN A 303 -71.12 -22.92 -101.55
CA GLN A 303 -72.03 -22.05 -102.30
C GLN A 303 -71.77 -22.14 -103.81
N LYS A 304 -70.51 -22.09 -104.26
CA LYS A 304 -70.16 -22.26 -105.69
C LYS A 304 -70.62 -23.62 -106.24
N LEU A 305 -70.42 -24.70 -105.49
CA LEU A 305 -70.88 -26.03 -105.88
C LEU A 305 -72.41 -26.10 -105.95
N GLN A 306 -73.11 -25.47 -104.99
CA GLN A 306 -74.57 -25.38 -105.01
C GLN A 306 -75.08 -24.60 -106.23
N ASP A 307 -74.43 -23.50 -106.58
CA ASP A 307 -74.76 -22.71 -107.79
C ASP A 307 -74.48 -23.50 -109.08
N GLN A 308 -73.35 -24.22 -109.15
CA GLN A 308 -73.02 -25.14 -110.27
C GLN A 308 -74.05 -26.27 -110.42
N ILE A 309 -74.50 -26.87 -109.31
CA ILE A 309 -75.55 -27.90 -109.33
C ILE A 309 -76.88 -27.32 -109.83
N LEU A 310 -77.21 -26.07 -109.50
CA LEU A 310 -78.39 -25.40 -110.04
C LEU A 310 -78.29 -25.17 -111.54
N VAL A 311 -77.13 -24.70 -112.05
CA VAL A 311 -76.88 -24.54 -113.49
C VAL A 311 -76.99 -25.87 -114.22
N ALA A 312 -76.27 -26.90 -113.78
CA ALA A 312 -76.32 -28.24 -114.38
C ALA A 312 -77.73 -28.86 -114.35
N ARG A 313 -78.53 -28.56 -113.32
CA ARG A 313 -79.94 -28.98 -113.25
C ARG A 313 -80.82 -28.23 -114.28
N HIS A 314 -80.58 -26.95 -114.51
CA HIS A 314 -81.27 -26.18 -115.56
C HIS A 314 -80.87 -26.65 -116.96
N GLU A 315 -79.59 -26.96 -117.19
CA GLU A 315 -79.11 -27.56 -118.45
C GLU A 315 -79.71 -28.96 -118.68
N LEU A 316 -79.82 -29.79 -117.63
CA LEU A 316 -80.46 -31.10 -117.69
C LEU A 316 -81.96 -31.00 -118.03
N GLU A 317 -82.69 -30.05 -117.43
CA GLU A 317 -84.11 -29.85 -117.76
C GLU A 317 -84.28 -29.27 -119.18
N SER A 318 -83.38 -28.39 -119.62
CA SER A 318 -83.37 -27.85 -120.99
C SER A 318 -83.07 -28.93 -122.04
N THR A 319 -82.06 -29.78 -121.82
CA THR A 319 -81.74 -30.90 -122.72
C THR A 319 -82.82 -31.97 -122.72
N LYS A 320 -83.47 -32.23 -121.57
CA LYS A 320 -84.67 -33.07 -121.49
C LYS A 320 -85.84 -32.49 -122.28
N ALA A 321 -86.13 -31.18 -122.18
CA ALA A 321 -87.17 -30.54 -122.98
C ALA A 321 -86.87 -30.56 -124.49
N GLN A 322 -85.59 -30.39 -124.87
CA GLN A 322 -85.14 -30.60 -126.25
C GLN A 322 -85.34 -32.06 -126.70
N LEU A 323 -84.99 -33.05 -125.86
CA LEU A 323 -85.19 -34.46 -126.15
C LEU A 323 -86.68 -34.81 -126.33
N GLU A 324 -87.57 -34.32 -125.46
CA GLU A 324 -89.02 -34.47 -125.60
C GLU A 324 -89.55 -33.81 -126.88
N SER A 325 -88.99 -32.66 -127.30
CA SER A 325 -89.31 -32.00 -128.57
C SER A 325 -88.86 -32.83 -129.78
N SER A 326 -87.62 -33.33 -129.77
CA SER A 326 -87.10 -34.21 -130.82
C SER A 326 -87.87 -35.53 -130.89
N GLN A 327 -88.28 -36.09 -129.75
CA GLN A 327 -89.09 -37.32 -129.70
C GLN A 327 -90.47 -37.10 -130.33
N LYS A 328 -91.10 -35.93 -130.13
CA LYS A 328 -92.35 -35.55 -130.83
C LYS A 328 -92.12 -35.40 -132.34
N GLN A 329 -91.03 -34.75 -132.75
CA GLN A 329 -90.68 -34.63 -134.17
C GLN A 329 -90.44 -36.00 -134.82
N VAL A 330 -89.78 -36.94 -134.13
CA VAL A 330 -89.61 -38.32 -134.59
C VAL A 330 -90.96 -39.03 -134.73
N GLN A 331 -91.86 -38.93 -133.74
CA GLN A 331 -93.21 -39.49 -133.85
C GLN A 331 -94.03 -38.88 -134.99
N GLU A 332 -93.87 -37.58 -135.23
CA GLU A 332 -94.53 -36.90 -136.35
C GLU A 332 -93.97 -37.38 -137.70
N LEU A 333 -92.64 -37.48 -137.84
CA LEU A 333 -91.99 -38.06 -139.03
C LEU A 333 -92.33 -39.54 -139.24
N GLU A 334 -92.44 -40.34 -138.18
CA GLU A 334 -92.93 -41.73 -138.24
C GLU A 334 -94.37 -41.78 -138.74
N SER A 335 -95.23 -40.87 -138.28
CA SER A 335 -96.62 -40.78 -138.76
C SER A 335 -96.70 -40.35 -140.23
N GLN A 336 -95.88 -39.37 -140.65
CA GLN A 336 -95.77 -38.91 -142.04
C GLN A 336 -95.23 -40.03 -142.95
N SER A 337 -94.23 -40.77 -142.49
CA SER A 337 -93.69 -41.96 -143.16
C SER A 337 -94.74 -43.06 -143.28
N CYS A 338 -95.59 -43.25 -142.26
CA CYS A 338 -96.70 -44.20 -142.31
C CYS A 338 -97.76 -43.81 -143.36
N THR A 339 -98.13 -42.52 -143.44
CA THR A 339 -99.00 -42.02 -144.54
C THR A 339 -98.33 -42.16 -145.90
N CYS A 340 -97.08 -41.73 -146.07
CA CYS A 340 -96.35 -41.86 -147.34
C CYS A 340 -96.23 -43.32 -147.80
N LYS A 341 -96.00 -44.25 -146.87
CA LYS A 341 -95.99 -45.69 -147.14
C LYS A 341 -97.36 -46.21 -147.58
N LYS A 342 -98.45 -45.67 -147.02
CA LYS A 342 -99.81 -46.01 -147.42
C LYS A 342 -100.17 -45.41 -148.78
N ASP A 343 -99.81 -44.16 -149.03
CA ASP A 343 -99.97 -43.49 -150.32
C ASP A 343 -99.18 -44.24 -151.41
N HIS A 344 -97.99 -44.74 -151.09
CA HIS A 344 -97.19 -45.59 -151.98
C HIS A 344 -97.87 -46.94 -152.26
N GLN A 345 -98.47 -47.59 -151.25
CA GLN A 345 -99.26 -48.81 -151.43
C GLN A 345 -100.53 -48.58 -152.26
N ASP A 346 -101.21 -47.44 -152.08
CA ASP A 346 -102.38 -47.07 -152.89
C ASP A 346 -101.97 -46.75 -154.34
N MET A 347 -100.80 -46.13 -154.56
CA MET A 347 -100.20 -45.94 -155.89
C MET A 347 -99.77 -47.27 -156.54
N GLU A 348 -99.18 -48.18 -155.77
CA GLU A 348 -98.82 -49.53 -156.22
C GLU A 348 -100.08 -50.33 -156.60
N LEU A 349 -101.18 -50.17 -155.86
CA LEU A 349 -102.48 -50.73 -156.18
C LEU A 349 -103.09 -50.11 -157.45
N GLU A 350 -102.93 -48.79 -157.70
CA GLU A 350 -103.31 -48.17 -158.98
C GLU A 350 -102.45 -48.66 -160.15
N LEU A 351 -101.13 -48.78 -159.96
CA LEU A 351 -100.23 -49.35 -160.96
C LEU A 351 -100.62 -50.80 -161.27
N GLN A 352 -100.97 -51.61 -160.26
CA GLN A 352 -101.46 -52.97 -160.45
C GLN A 352 -102.79 -52.99 -161.22
N LYS A 353 -103.75 -52.12 -160.88
CA LYS A 353 -105.01 -51.96 -161.65
C LYS A 353 -104.75 -51.55 -163.10
N MET A 354 -103.79 -50.66 -163.35
CA MET A 354 -103.38 -50.28 -164.71
C MET A 354 -102.72 -51.45 -165.44
N LEU A 355 -101.90 -52.25 -164.75
CA LEU A 355 -101.31 -53.48 -165.30
C LEU A 355 -102.39 -54.49 -165.69
N ASP A 356 -103.38 -54.72 -164.81
CA ASP A 356 -104.51 -55.61 -165.07
C ASP A 356 -105.38 -55.08 -166.23
N HIS A 357 -105.55 -53.76 -166.34
CA HIS A 357 -106.17 -53.11 -167.50
C HIS A 357 -105.37 -53.34 -168.80
N LEU A 358 -104.05 -53.21 -168.76
CA LEU A 358 -103.16 -53.46 -169.92
C LEU A 358 -103.16 -54.94 -170.32
N LEU A 359 -103.20 -55.87 -169.36
CA LEU A 359 -103.37 -57.30 -169.61
C LEU A 359 -104.75 -57.63 -170.19
N SER A 360 -105.81 -56.95 -169.74
CA SER A 360 -107.14 -57.05 -170.35
C SER A 360 -107.15 -56.55 -171.80
N ILE A 361 -106.45 -55.45 -172.09
CA ILE A 361 -106.25 -54.92 -173.44
C ILE A 361 -105.43 -55.90 -174.30
N ASP A 362 -104.34 -56.48 -173.78
CA ASP A 362 -103.52 -57.48 -174.48
C ASP A 362 -104.34 -58.74 -174.85
N VAL A 363 -105.20 -59.23 -173.95
CA VAL A 363 -106.15 -60.32 -174.27
C VAL A 363 -107.15 -59.90 -175.36
N GLY A 364 -107.65 -58.66 -175.33
CA GLY A 364 -108.51 -58.10 -176.38
C GLY A 364 -107.82 -57.96 -177.74
N VAL A 365 -106.55 -57.55 -177.76
CA VAL A 365 -105.71 -57.45 -178.96
C VAL A 365 -105.40 -58.84 -179.50
N LYS A 366 -105.04 -59.81 -178.66
CA LYS A 366 -104.81 -61.21 -179.07
C LYS A 366 -106.07 -61.86 -179.65
N SER A 367 -107.25 -61.61 -179.08
CA SER A 367 -108.53 -62.05 -179.64
C SER A 367 -108.82 -61.42 -181.01
N SER A 368 -108.39 -60.17 -181.21
CA SER A 368 -108.57 -59.45 -182.49
C SER A 368 -107.58 -59.93 -183.55
N ASN A 369 -106.32 -60.19 -183.19
CA ASN A 369 -105.33 -60.77 -184.10
C ASN A 369 -105.70 -62.19 -184.55
N GLN A 370 -106.23 -63.04 -183.66
CA GLN A 370 -106.75 -64.36 -184.06
C GLN A 370 -107.90 -64.27 -185.07
N LYS A 371 -108.71 -63.20 -185.06
CA LYS A 371 -109.73 -62.96 -186.10
C LYS A 371 -109.11 -62.43 -187.40
N LEU A 372 -108.01 -61.69 -187.33
CA LEU A 372 -107.27 -61.22 -188.50
C LEU A 372 -106.59 -62.41 -189.23
N ASP A 373 -105.93 -63.30 -188.49
CA ASP A 373 -105.22 -64.48 -189.02
C ASP A 373 -106.18 -65.49 -189.68
N GLN A 374 -107.44 -65.55 -189.22
CA GLN A 374 -108.48 -66.36 -189.86
C GLN A 374 -109.01 -65.73 -191.17
N LEU A 375 -108.96 -64.40 -191.32
CA LEU A 375 -109.38 -63.72 -192.55
C LEU A 375 -108.27 -63.72 -193.62
N LEU A 376 -107.00 -63.55 -193.21
CA LEU A 376 -105.86 -63.51 -194.12
C LEU A 376 -105.55 -64.87 -194.79
N ASN A 377 -105.88 -66.00 -194.15
CA ASN A 377 -105.70 -67.34 -194.73
C ASN A 377 -106.66 -67.70 -195.88
N SER A 378 -107.57 -66.80 -196.28
CA SER A 378 -108.59 -67.10 -197.31
C SER A 378 -108.29 -66.53 -198.72
N ILE A 379 -107.38 -65.57 -198.90
CA ILE A 379 -107.27 -64.81 -200.15
C ILE A 379 -105.81 -64.54 -200.58
N LEU A 380 -105.40 -65.21 -201.67
CA LEU A 380 -104.27 -64.95 -202.59
C LEU A 380 -102.82 -65.24 -202.16
N TRP A 381 -101.97 -65.32 -203.20
CA TRP A 381 -100.68 -66.02 -203.26
C TRP A 381 -99.47 -65.08 -203.44
N ASN A 382 -98.29 -65.65 -203.12
CA ASN A 382 -96.96 -65.46 -203.74
C ASN A 382 -96.01 -64.30 -203.36
N GLU A 383 -94.72 -64.69 -203.40
CA GLU A 383 -93.46 -63.92 -203.51
C GLU A 383 -92.65 -63.49 -202.25
N LEU A 384 -91.77 -64.42 -201.82
CA LEU A 384 -90.32 -64.22 -201.56
C LEU A 384 -89.87 -63.35 -200.33
N PRO A 385 -88.55 -63.25 -199.97
CA PRO A 385 -88.09 -63.75 -198.66
C PRO A 385 -87.22 -62.76 -197.83
N ASN A 386 -86.49 -63.28 -196.82
CA ASN A 386 -85.40 -62.64 -196.04
C ASN A 386 -85.86 -61.55 -195.02
N SER A 387 -85.13 -61.15 -193.97
CA SER A 387 -84.04 -61.78 -193.18
C SER A 387 -83.77 -60.95 -191.90
N THR A 388 -83.17 -61.59 -190.90
CA THR A 388 -82.30 -61.10 -189.80
C THR A 388 -81.85 -59.61 -189.79
N THR A 389 -81.89 -58.91 -188.63
CA THR A 389 -80.72 -58.36 -187.86
C THR A 389 -81.07 -57.36 -186.73
N ASP A 390 -80.55 -57.64 -185.53
CA ASP A 390 -79.80 -56.84 -184.53
C ASP A 390 -79.82 -55.28 -184.38
N LEU A 391 -79.32 -54.86 -183.19
CA LEU A 391 -78.62 -53.60 -182.77
C LEU A 391 -79.42 -52.52 -181.96
N PRO A 392 -78.74 -51.63 -181.16
CA PRO A 392 -79.18 -51.15 -179.82
C PRO A 392 -79.15 -49.60 -179.70
N ILE A 393 -79.01 -49.02 -178.48
CA ILE A 393 -78.09 -47.87 -178.10
C ILE A 393 -78.40 -47.24 -176.70
N PHE A 394 -77.40 -47.29 -175.80
CA PHE A 394 -76.78 -46.28 -174.90
C PHE A 394 -77.50 -45.10 -174.15
N ALA A 395 -76.81 -44.71 -173.04
CA ALA A 395 -76.59 -43.37 -172.45
C ALA A 395 -77.58 -42.79 -171.39
N SER A 396 -77.21 -41.98 -170.38
CA SER A 396 -75.91 -41.60 -169.71
C SER A 396 -76.17 -40.66 -168.48
N VAL A 397 -75.10 -40.13 -167.84
CA VAL A 397 -75.00 -38.94 -166.91
C VAL A 397 -75.19 -39.28 -165.41
N GLU A 398 -74.22 -39.17 -164.47
CA GLU A 398 -73.37 -38.05 -163.94
C GLU A 398 -74.17 -37.11 -162.97
N GLU A 399 -73.66 -36.53 -161.87
CA GLU A 399 -72.32 -36.02 -161.45
C GLU A 399 -72.23 -35.91 -159.88
N ASP A 400 -71.03 -36.12 -159.30
CA ASP A 400 -70.25 -35.42 -158.23
C ASP A 400 -70.90 -34.65 -157.00
N ASP A 401 -70.26 -34.32 -155.86
CA ASP A 401 -68.84 -33.98 -155.57
C ASP A 401 -68.42 -34.02 -154.05
N GLN A 402 -67.11 -34.24 -153.74
CA GLN A 402 -66.21 -33.62 -152.68
C GLN A 402 -66.58 -33.52 -151.14
N GLU A 403 -65.69 -33.37 -150.11
CA GLU A 403 -64.21 -33.40 -149.91
C GLU A 403 -63.78 -33.60 -148.39
N VAL A 404 -62.53 -33.24 -147.99
CA VAL A 404 -61.80 -33.53 -146.71
C VAL A 404 -60.90 -32.30 -146.30
N PRO A 405 -59.92 -32.26 -145.32
CA PRO A 405 -59.49 -33.10 -144.17
C PRO A 405 -59.16 -32.33 -142.81
N ASN A 406 -58.57 -33.03 -141.81
CA ASN A 406 -57.64 -32.58 -140.72
C ASN A 406 -58.05 -31.52 -139.65
N ASP A 407 -57.61 -31.67 -138.38
CA ASP A 407 -56.35 -31.08 -137.80
C ASP A 407 -56.21 -31.30 -136.26
N MET A 408 -55.10 -30.84 -135.65
CA MET A 408 -54.62 -31.09 -134.28
C MET A 408 -55.00 -30.05 -133.20
N GLY A 409 -55.04 -30.49 -131.93
CA GLY A 409 -54.07 -29.99 -130.93
C GLY A 409 -54.45 -29.00 -129.80
N VAL A 410 -53.61 -29.08 -128.76
CA VAL A 410 -53.18 -28.05 -127.78
C VAL A 410 -53.91 -27.87 -126.43
N ASP A 411 -53.07 -27.71 -125.40
CA ASP A 411 -53.27 -27.57 -123.95
C ASP A 411 -54.18 -26.43 -123.46
N THR A 412 -54.61 -26.51 -122.20
CA THR A 412 -54.17 -25.51 -121.18
C THR A 412 -54.24 -26.04 -119.75
N SER A 413 -53.47 -25.38 -118.87
CA SER A 413 -53.07 -25.73 -117.49
C SER A 413 -54.18 -25.89 -116.45
#